data_AF-A0A820FF96-F1
#
_entry.id   AF-A0A820FF96-F1
#
_cell.length_a   1.000
_cell.length_b   1.000
_cell.length_c   1.000
_cell.angle_alpha   90.00
_cell.angle_beta   90.00
_cell.angle_gamma   90.00
#
_symmetry.space_group_name_H-M   'P 1'
#
loop_
_entity.id
_entity.type
_entity.pdbx_description
1 polymer ?
#
loop_
_entity_poly.entity_id
_entity_poly.type
_entity_poly.pdbx_seq_one_letter_code
_entity_poly.pdbx_strand_id
1 'polypeptide(L)'
;ENENDIYFVCIQNFKPQFVKMDCSYTEKEAAIFEKILELIITNDEKCIASRVVFESILANDLKMTQKEFGEIMARFHRDKWIESGPHNTIILHARAILEMQSFIMDTYRDDIYNCQICTRLLIRGLVCSNSSCDVHMHRSCAARYFLRLSNSTNKKSAYPCPTCKKEWNKNDVDSVLKTTKTTNENSDQQPTTTAVNKRQRTSRNNNNSTNNRSVRSSARQVISESDDDN
;
A
#
# COMPACT_ATOMS: atom_id res chain seq x y z
N GLU A 1 4.36 3.52 1.24
CA GLU A 1 5.74 3.37 0.73
C GLU A 1 6.44 2.15 1.33
N ASN A 2 6.38 1.99 2.65
CA ASN A 2 6.92 0.86 3.40
C ASN A 2 6.22 -0.47 3.02
N GLU A 3 4.88 -0.46 3.15
CA GLU A 3 3.95 -1.54 2.79
C GLU A 3 3.24 -1.23 1.46
N ASN A 4 2.55 -2.24 0.89
CA ASN A 4 1.87 -2.16 -0.41
C ASN A 4 0.39 -1.71 -0.31
N ASP A 5 -0.03 -1.30 0.88
CA ASP A 5 -1.41 -1.06 1.26
C ASP A 5 -1.99 0.22 0.63
N ILE A 6 -3.32 0.23 0.48
CA ILE A 6 -4.07 1.32 -0.15
C ILE A 6 -4.65 2.22 0.93
N TYR A 7 -4.00 3.35 1.18
CA TYR A 7 -4.48 4.38 2.09
C TYR A 7 -5.30 5.44 1.35
N PHE A 8 -6.47 5.78 1.89
CA PHE A 8 -7.25 6.94 1.47
C PHE A 8 -7.12 8.01 2.56
N VAL A 9 -6.72 9.23 2.17
CA VAL A 9 -6.43 10.34 3.09
C VAL A 9 -7.16 11.58 2.59
N CYS A 10 -7.90 12.25 3.47
CA CYS A 10 -8.62 13.48 3.16
C CYS A 10 -7.69 14.68 3.39
N ILE A 11 -6.95 15.07 2.35
CA ILE A 11 -6.04 16.22 2.42
C ILE A 11 -6.83 17.54 2.40
N GLN A 12 -6.50 18.47 3.31
CA GLN A 12 -6.92 19.86 3.21
C GLN A 12 -5.83 20.64 2.46
N ASN A 13 -6.22 21.42 1.44
CA ASN A 13 -5.29 22.23 0.65
C ASN A 13 -4.87 23.53 1.38
N PHE A 14 -4.31 23.39 2.59
CA PHE A 14 -3.85 24.49 3.42
C PHE A 14 -2.35 24.75 3.33
N LYS A 15 -1.93 25.93 3.81
CA LYS A 15 -0.54 26.42 3.75
C LYS A 15 0.39 25.70 4.73
N PRO A 16 1.70 25.63 4.46
CA PRO A 16 2.53 24.46 4.77
C PRO A 16 3.14 24.52 6.19
N GLN A 17 2.33 24.33 7.23
CA GLN A 17 2.76 24.28 8.63
C GLN A 17 1.94 23.24 9.40
N PHE A 18 2.57 22.38 10.18
CA PHE A 18 1.91 21.22 10.80
C PHE A 18 0.73 21.61 11.71
N VAL A 19 0.91 22.68 12.51
CA VAL A 19 -0.10 23.29 13.41
C VAL A 19 -1.43 23.58 12.70
N LYS A 20 -1.43 23.82 11.39
CA LYS A 20 -2.62 24.20 10.62
C LYS A 20 -3.37 23.01 10.00
N MET A 21 -2.80 21.81 10.02
CA MET A 21 -3.44 20.62 9.45
C MET A 21 -4.16 19.79 10.52
N ASP A 22 -3.67 19.79 11.75
CA ASP A 22 -4.28 19.08 12.87
C ASP A 22 -4.25 19.94 14.14
N CYS A 23 -5.32 20.72 14.31
CA CYS A 23 -5.48 21.68 15.41
C CYS A 23 -5.64 21.03 16.80
N SER A 24 -5.53 19.70 16.90
CA SER A 24 -5.49 18.99 18.19
C SER A 24 -4.10 18.98 18.84
N TYR A 25 -3.04 19.39 18.11
CA TYR A 25 -1.67 19.43 18.61
C TYR A 25 -1.27 20.81 19.13
N THR A 26 -0.47 20.83 20.19
CA THR A 26 0.19 22.03 20.69
C THR A 26 1.34 22.47 19.78
N GLU A 27 1.73 23.75 19.85
CA GLU A 27 2.91 24.27 19.13
C GLU A 27 4.19 23.49 19.47
N LYS A 28 4.32 23.02 20.72
CA LYS A 28 5.42 22.15 21.17
C LYS A 28 5.43 20.81 20.45
N GLU A 29 4.28 20.13 20.40
CA GLU A 29 4.15 18.86 19.66
C GLU A 29 4.40 19.07 18.16
N ALA A 30 3.93 20.18 17.58
CA ALA A 30 4.17 20.51 16.18
C ALA A 30 5.66 20.71 15.88
N ALA A 31 6.39 21.47 16.72
CA ALA A 31 7.83 21.63 16.58
C ALA A 31 8.59 20.30 16.73
N ILE A 32 8.14 19.42 17.63
CA ILE A 32 8.66 18.05 17.76
C ILE A 32 8.42 17.25 16.46
N PHE A 33 7.23 17.31 15.87
CA PHE A 33 6.95 16.62 14.61
C PHE A 33 7.75 17.20 13.43
N GLU A 34 7.84 18.52 13.30
CA GLU A 34 8.63 19.17 12.25
C GLU A 34 10.12 18.81 12.39
N LYS A 35 10.64 18.62 13.62
CA LYS A 35 11.99 18.10 13.84
C LYS A 35 12.15 16.61 13.52
N ILE A 36 11.14 15.78 13.80
CA ILE A 36 11.11 14.36 13.36
C ILE A 36 11.10 14.27 11.82
N LEU A 37 10.34 15.15 11.16
CA LEU A 37 10.23 15.24 9.71
C LEU A 37 11.57 15.64 9.07
N GLU A 38 12.24 16.66 9.62
CA GLU A 38 13.61 17.06 9.25
C GLU A 38 14.61 15.90 9.37
N LEU A 39 14.68 15.26 10.55
CA LEU A 39 15.63 14.18 10.84
C LEU A 39 15.38 12.91 10.01
N ILE A 40 14.13 12.64 9.62
CA ILE A 40 13.82 11.51 8.73
C ILE A 40 14.18 11.85 7.28
N ILE A 41 13.87 13.05 6.80
CA ILE A 41 14.10 13.39 5.39
C ILE A 41 15.59 13.61 5.11
N THR A 42 16.34 14.26 6.02
CA THR A 42 17.78 14.53 5.82
C THR A 42 18.71 13.32 6.04
N ASN A 43 18.21 12.21 6.58
CA ASN A 43 19.01 10.98 6.75
C ASN A 43 18.98 10.09 5.48
N ASP A 44 20.11 9.49 5.10
CA ASP A 44 20.22 8.60 3.93
C ASP A 44 19.31 7.37 4.01
N GLU A 45 19.17 6.75 5.19
CA GLU A 45 18.27 5.60 5.39
C GLU A 45 16.77 5.98 5.40
N LYS A 46 16.48 7.28 5.45
CA LYS A 46 15.14 7.88 5.53
C LYS A 46 14.30 7.29 6.68
N CYS A 47 14.95 7.01 7.80
CA CYS A 47 14.40 6.58 9.08
C CYS A 47 15.26 7.12 10.24
N ILE A 48 14.79 7.07 11.48
CA ILE A 48 15.55 7.59 12.62
C ILE A 48 15.33 6.80 13.91
N ALA A 49 16.36 6.62 14.74
CA ALA A 49 16.21 5.99 16.04
C ALA A 49 15.55 6.94 17.06
N SER A 50 14.59 6.44 17.84
CA SER A 50 13.84 7.23 18.84
C SER A 50 14.73 7.97 19.85
N ARG A 51 15.88 7.37 20.21
CA ARG A 51 16.90 8.03 21.03
C ARG A 51 17.48 9.30 20.39
N VAL A 52 17.84 9.23 19.09
CA VAL A 52 18.44 10.37 18.37
C VAL A 52 17.45 11.51 18.19
N VAL A 53 16.16 11.18 17.98
CA VAL A 53 15.07 12.16 18.02
C VAL A 53 15.03 12.88 19.37
N PHE A 54 15.02 12.15 20.48
CA PHE A 54 14.99 12.75 21.82
C PHE A 54 16.23 13.62 22.11
N GLU A 55 17.42 13.13 21.78
CA GLU A 55 18.68 13.88 21.93
C GLU A 55 18.70 15.17 21.07
N SER A 56 18.18 15.10 19.83
CA SER A 56 18.06 16.27 18.95
C SER A 56 17.05 17.30 19.47
N ILE A 57 15.90 16.86 19.97
CA ILE A 57 14.87 17.76 20.55
C ILE A 57 15.44 18.53 21.75
N LEU A 58 16.16 17.85 22.66
CA LEU A 58 16.80 18.51 23.79
C LEU A 58 17.90 19.51 23.36
N ALA A 59 18.61 19.24 22.26
CA ALA A 59 19.59 20.14 21.67
C ALA A 59 18.98 21.38 20.97
N ASN A 60 17.65 21.43 20.80
CA ASN A 60 16.91 22.58 20.25
C ASN A 60 16.09 23.31 21.34
N ASP A 61 16.56 23.28 22.60
CA ASP A 61 15.96 23.90 23.80
C ASP A 61 14.50 23.49 24.15
N LEU A 62 13.94 22.50 23.44
CA LEU A 62 12.60 21.96 23.68
C LEU A 62 12.56 21.08 24.93
N LYS A 63 12.52 21.72 26.10
CA LYS A 63 12.48 21.08 27.43
C LYS A 63 11.31 20.10 27.55
N MET A 64 11.63 18.82 27.69
CA MET A 64 10.66 17.72 27.73
C MET A 64 11.21 16.55 28.56
N THR A 65 10.35 15.82 29.25
CA THR A 65 10.74 14.58 29.95
C THR A 65 10.71 13.37 28.99
N GLN A 66 11.49 12.33 29.28
CA GLN A 66 11.46 11.09 28.47
C GLN A 66 10.07 10.42 28.48
N LYS A 67 9.31 10.57 29.58
CA LYS A 67 7.92 10.09 29.68
C LYS A 67 7.01 10.85 28.71
N GLU A 68 7.03 12.17 28.79
CA GLU A 68 6.24 13.09 27.94
C GLU A 68 6.56 12.86 26.44
N PHE A 69 7.84 12.68 26.10
CA PHE A 69 8.25 12.27 24.75
C PHE A 69 7.62 10.93 24.33
N GLY A 70 7.65 9.91 25.20
CA GLY A 70 7.02 8.63 24.93
C GLY A 70 5.50 8.73 24.71
N GLU A 71 4.82 9.59 25.47
CA GLU A 71 3.38 9.85 25.33
C GLU A 71 3.06 10.56 24.00
N ILE A 72 3.86 11.55 23.59
CA ILE A 72 3.77 12.24 22.30
C ILE A 72 4.07 11.31 21.12
N MET A 73 5.09 10.45 21.22
CA MET A 73 5.43 9.48 20.17
C MET A 73 4.36 8.39 20.02
N ALA A 74 3.80 7.90 21.12
CA ALA A 74 2.65 6.99 21.08
C ALA A 74 1.42 7.66 20.45
N ARG A 75 1.20 8.96 20.72
CA ARG A 75 0.18 9.78 20.06
C ARG A 75 0.40 9.87 18.56
N PHE A 76 1.59 10.25 18.08
CA PHE A 76 1.87 10.33 16.62
C PHE A 76 1.71 8.98 15.91
N HIS A 77 2.05 7.86 16.57
CA HIS A 77 1.88 6.53 16.00
C HIS A 77 0.39 6.12 15.93
N ARG A 78 -0.39 6.42 16.96
CA ARG A 78 -1.85 6.22 17.00
C ARG A 78 -2.57 7.06 15.94
N ASP A 79 -2.23 8.34 15.87
CA ASP A 79 -2.85 9.34 15.01
C ASP A 79 -2.28 9.31 13.57
N LYS A 80 -1.47 8.28 13.27
CA LYS A 80 -0.97 7.91 11.95
C LYS A 80 -0.04 8.92 11.27
N TRP A 81 0.73 9.66 12.05
CA TRP A 81 1.83 10.49 11.54
C TRP A 81 3.13 9.72 11.32
N ILE A 82 3.43 8.77 12.20
CA ILE A 82 4.63 7.92 12.13
C ILE A 82 4.27 6.44 12.24
N GLU A 83 5.16 5.57 11.77
CA GLU A 83 5.08 4.11 11.92
C GLU A 83 6.46 3.53 12.24
N SER A 84 6.50 2.28 12.73
CA SER A 84 7.75 1.56 13.00
C SER A 84 8.45 1.13 11.71
N GLY A 85 9.69 1.57 11.55
CA GLY A 85 10.59 1.19 10.47
C GLY A 85 11.49 -0.02 10.79
N PRO A 86 12.45 -0.34 9.90
CA PRO A 86 13.46 -1.37 10.14
C PRO A 86 14.20 -1.15 11.46
N HIS A 87 14.63 -2.23 12.13
CA HIS A 87 15.45 -2.16 13.35
C HIS A 87 14.86 -1.30 14.50
N ASN A 88 13.52 -1.20 14.57
CA ASN A 88 12.80 -0.35 15.55
C ASN A 88 13.16 1.15 15.44
N THR A 89 13.45 1.61 14.22
CA THR A 89 13.48 3.03 13.85
C THR A 89 12.07 3.58 13.65
N ILE A 90 11.97 4.91 13.53
CA ILE A 90 10.77 5.66 13.20
C ILE A 90 10.85 6.04 11.71
N ILE A 91 9.73 5.93 11.01
CA ILE A 91 9.54 6.46 9.66
C ILE A 91 8.20 7.20 9.56
N LEU A 92 8.04 8.03 8.53
CA LEU A 92 6.78 8.71 8.25
C LEU A 92 5.74 7.70 7.75
N HIS A 93 4.55 7.72 8.36
CA HIS A 93 3.41 6.95 7.87
C HIS A 93 2.79 7.62 6.63
N ALA A 94 2.11 6.86 5.78
CA ALA A 94 1.59 7.33 4.49
C ALA A 94 0.71 8.60 4.58
N ARG A 95 -0.05 8.78 5.67
CA ARG A 95 -0.84 10.00 5.96
C ARG A 95 0.06 11.25 5.99
N ALA A 96 1.17 11.20 6.74
CA ALA A 96 2.08 12.33 6.88
C ALA A 96 2.69 12.75 5.53
N ILE A 97 3.10 11.77 4.72
CA ILE A 97 3.68 12.02 3.39
C ILE A 97 2.67 12.68 2.45
N LEU A 98 1.39 12.29 2.53
CA LEU A 98 0.33 12.83 1.68
C LEU A 98 -0.16 14.22 2.14
N GLU A 99 -0.36 14.43 3.44
CA GLU A 99 -0.82 15.73 3.97
C GLU A 99 0.30 16.79 3.91
N MET A 100 1.55 16.44 4.25
CA MET A 100 2.71 17.36 4.20
C MET A 100 3.37 17.45 2.81
N GLN A 101 2.84 16.82 1.75
CA GLN A 101 3.55 16.67 0.46
C GLN A 101 4.11 17.99 -0.08
N SER A 102 3.31 19.06 -0.05
CA SER A 102 3.72 20.39 -0.54
C SER A 102 4.86 20.99 0.29
N PHE A 103 4.75 20.95 1.63
CA PHE A 103 5.82 21.41 2.53
C PHE A 103 7.13 20.67 2.27
N ILE A 104 7.05 19.35 2.07
CA ILE A 104 8.21 18.49 1.81
C ILE A 104 8.88 18.87 0.49
N MET A 105 8.09 19.07 -0.58
CA MET A 105 8.60 19.43 -1.92
C MET A 105 9.14 20.87 -2.05
N ASP A 106 8.68 21.77 -1.17
CA ASP A 106 9.18 23.15 -1.09
C ASP A 106 10.41 23.28 -0.17
N THR A 107 10.50 22.48 0.89
CA THR A 107 11.54 22.64 1.94
C THR A 107 12.74 21.72 1.75
N TYR A 108 12.53 20.46 1.35
CA TYR A 108 13.57 19.41 1.32
C TYR A 108 13.81 18.88 -0.10
N ARG A 109 13.75 19.76 -1.10
CA ARG A 109 13.76 19.39 -2.53
C ARG A 109 14.94 18.53 -2.95
N ASP A 110 16.09 18.71 -2.31
CA ASP A 110 17.34 18.06 -2.66
C ASP A 110 17.57 16.74 -1.88
N ASP A 111 16.75 16.47 -0.85
CA ASP A 111 16.79 15.26 -0.01
C ASP A 111 15.77 14.17 -0.43
N ILE A 112 14.90 14.49 -1.39
CA ILE A 112 13.73 13.70 -1.82
C ILE A 112 13.77 13.40 -3.32
N TYR A 113 13.06 12.37 -3.74
CA TYR A 113 13.04 11.95 -5.15
C TYR A 113 11.62 11.89 -5.70
N ASN A 114 11.50 11.73 -7.02
CA ASN A 114 10.24 11.37 -7.66
C ASN A 114 10.32 9.94 -8.21
N CYS A 115 9.24 9.18 -8.02
CA CYS A 115 9.19 7.79 -8.50
C CYS A 115 9.09 7.73 -10.04
N GLN A 116 10.07 7.09 -10.69
CA GLN A 116 10.19 6.94 -12.14
C GLN A 116 8.97 6.29 -12.83
N ILE A 117 8.09 5.63 -12.07
CA ILE A 117 6.93 4.87 -12.58
C ILE A 117 5.59 5.63 -12.40
N CYS A 118 5.48 6.52 -11.41
CA CYS A 118 4.23 7.22 -11.09
C CYS A 118 4.35 8.74 -10.92
N THR A 119 5.57 9.29 -11.05
CA THR A 119 5.94 10.71 -10.98
C THR A 119 5.40 11.45 -9.75
N ARG A 120 5.27 10.75 -8.62
CA ARG A 120 4.93 11.30 -7.30
C ARG A 120 6.15 11.30 -6.39
N LEU A 121 6.11 12.15 -5.36
CA LEU A 121 7.05 12.19 -4.25
C LEU A 121 7.39 10.78 -3.76
N LEU A 122 8.68 10.54 -3.58
CA LEU A 122 9.28 9.34 -3.03
C LEU A 122 10.22 9.74 -1.91
N ILE A 123 9.91 9.29 -0.70
CA ILE A 123 10.84 9.38 0.44
C ILE A 123 11.57 8.04 0.59
N ARG A 124 10.86 6.91 0.52
CA ARG A 124 11.44 5.56 0.64
C ARG A 124 11.09 4.67 -0.55
N GLY A 125 12.10 3.98 -1.08
CA GLY A 125 11.98 3.17 -2.28
C GLY A 125 13.21 2.32 -2.60
N LEU A 126 13.28 1.89 -3.86
CA LEU A 126 14.43 1.24 -4.49
C LEU A 126 15.20 2.28 -5.31
N VAL A 127 16.52 2.31 -5.13
CA VAL A 127 17.46 3.24 -5.80
C VAL A 127 18.34 2.46 -6.77
N CYS A 128 18.50 2.95 -8.00
CA CYS A 128 19.29 2.25 -9.00
C CYS A 128 20.76 2.14 -8.59
N SER A 129 21.34 0.93 -8.63
CA SER A 129 22.74 0.67 -8.26
C SER A 129 23.79 1.26 -9.23
N ASN A 130 23.40 2.13 -10.16
CA ASN A 130 24.29 2.89 -11.02
C ASN A 130 24.32 4.35 -10.55
N SER A 131 25.48 4.84 -10.07
CA SER A 131 25.65 6.20 -9.57
C SER A 131 25.41 7.31 -10.61
N SER A 132 25.42 6.98 -11.91
CA SER A 132 25.03 7.90 -12.99
C SER A 132 23.56 7.74 -13.43
N CYS A 133 22.67 7.18 -12.59
CA CYS A 133 21.27 6.95 -12.92
C CYS A 133 20.31 7.21 -11.75
N ASP A 134 19.68 8.38 -11.78
CA ASP A 134 18.68 8.87 -10.82
C ASP A 134 17.32 8.13 -10.86
N VAL A 135 17.32 6.81 -11.03
CA VAL A 135 16.08 6.02 -11.06
C VAL A 135 15.70 5.54 -9.67
N HIS A 136 14.71 6.24 -9.12
CA HIS A 136 14.07 5.97 -7.85
C HIS A 136 12.67 5.36 -8.07
N MET A 137 12.28 4.35 -7.28
CA MET A 137 10.96 3.71 -7.38
C MET A 137 10.35 3.36 -6.02
N HIS A 138 9.07 3.68 -5.79
CA HIS A 138 8.33 3.12 -4.64
C HIS A 138 8.33 1.60 -4.71
N ARG A 139 8.36 0.92 -3.56
CA ARG A 139 8.39 -0.56 -3.49
C ARG A 139 7.22 -1.19 -4.28
N SER A 140 6.02 -0.62 -4.17
CA SER A 140 4.81 -1.02 -4.92
C SER A 140 4.86 -0.69 -6.43
N CYS A 141 5.64 0.30 -6.84
CA CYS A 141 5.88 0.63 -8.25
C CYS A 141 6.91 -0.32 -8.86
N ALA A 142 8.01 -0.57 -8.15
CA ALA A 142 9.06 -1.50 -8.53
C ALA A 142 8.52 -2.94 -8.68
N ALA A 143 7.74 -3.43 -7.70
CA ALA A 143 7.11 -4.75 -7.79
C ALA A 143 6.21 -4.89 -9.03
N ARG A 144 5.34 -3.91 -9.32
CA ARG A 144 4.50 -3.91 -10.54
C ARG A 144 5.31 -3.84 -11.84
N TYR A 145 6.45 -3.14 -11.83
CA TYR A 145 7.37 -3.09 -12.98
C TYR A 145 8.05 -4.45 -13.22
N PHE A 146 8.62 -5.07 -12.18
CA PHE A 146 9.30 -6.36 -12.29
C PHE A 146 8.34 -7.52 -12.62
N LEU A 147 7.12 -7.54 -12.05
CA LEU A 147 6.09 -8.53 -12.40
C LEU A 147 5.67 -8.48 -13.88
N ARG A 148 5.65 -7.29 -14.50
CA ARG A 148 5.36 -7.15 -15.93
C ARG A 148 6.50 -7.71 -16.79
N LEU A 149 7.75 -7.54 -16.36
CA LEU A 149 8.93 -8.08 -17.06
C LEU A 149 9.03 -9.61 -16.95
N SER A 150 8.76 -10.18 -15.78
CA SER A 150 8.78 -11.64 -15.58
C SER A 150 7.72 -12.38 -16.38
N ASN A 151 6.60 -11.71 -16.68
CA ASN A 151 5.49 -12.29 -17.45
C ASN A 151 5.64 -12.06 -18.96
N SER A 152 6.45 -11.09 -19.37
CA SER A 152 6.66 -10.70 -20.78
C SER A 152 7.88 -11.39 -21.43
N THR A 153 8.80 -11.95 -20.62
CA THR A 153 10.07 -12.48 -21.14
C THR A 153 10.35 -13.91 -20.68
N ASN A 154 10.87 -14.75 -21.59
CA ASN A 154 11.36 -16.08 -21.27
C ASN A 154 12.63 -16.07 -20.37
N LYS A 155 13.24 -14.90 -20.14
CA LYS A 155 14.46 -14.70 -19.34
C LYS A 155 14.10 -14.33 -17.89
N LYS A 156 13.61 -15.32 -17.12
CA LYS A 156 13.10 -15.23 -15.72
C LYS A 156 14.01 -14.58 -14.65
N SER A 157 15.15 -14.00 -15.01
CA SER A 157 16.15 -13.43 -14.10
C SER A 157 16.59 -12.01 -14.45
N ALA A 158 16.16 -11.44 -15.58
CA ALA A 158 16.60 -10.12 -16.02
C ALA A 158 15.65 -9.02 -15.53
N TYR A 159 16.13 -8.22 -14.57
CA TYR A 159 15.43 -7.05 -14.06
C TYR A 159 16.19 -5.77 -14.44
N PRO A 160 16.16 -5.31 -15.71
CA PRO A 160 16.85 -4.08 -16.12
C PRO A 160 16.21 -2.84 -15.50
N CYS A 161 17.03 -1.82 -15.22
CA CYS A 161 16.56 -0.46 -14.95
C CYS A 161 15.85 0.12 -16.19
N PRO A 162 14.71 0.82 -16.06
CA PRO A 162 13.99 1.39 -17.21
C PRO A 162 14.84 2.39 -18.00
N THR A 163 15.72 3.15 -17.33
CA THR A 163 16.58 4.16 -17.95
C THR A 163 17.93 3.55 -18.37
N CYS A 164 18.85 3.33 -17.44
CA CYS A 164 20.23 2.90 -17.75
C CYS A 164 20.41 1.42 -18.12
N LYS A 165 19.34 0.62 -18.12
CA LYS A 165 19.31 -0.84 -18.41
C LYS A 165 20.15 -1.76 -17.52
N LYS A 166 21.00 -1.25 -16.62
CA LYS A 166 21.73 -2.04 -15.61
C LYS A 166 20.74 -2.95 -14.84
N GLU A 167 21.08 -4.22 -14.66
CA GLU A 167 20.25 -5.16 -13.92
C GLU A 167 20.23 -4.81 -12.41
N TRP A 168 19.04 -4.83 -11.81
CA TRP A 168 18.82 -4.64 -10.38
C TRP A 168 19.30 -5.86 -9.59
N ASN A 169 19.74 -5.64 -8.34
CA ASN A 169 20.13 -6.74 -7.45
C ASN A 169 18.89 -7.62 -7.16
N LYS A 170 19.04 -8.93 -7.40
CA LYS A 170 17.97 -9.91 -7.20
C LYS A 170 17.39 -9.87 -5.78
N ASN A 171 18.20 -9.64 -4.75
CA ASN A 171 17.71 -9.59 -3.37
C ASN A 171 16.72 -8.44 -3.15
N ASP A 172 16.99 -7.27 -3.73
CA ASP A 172 16.14 -6.08 -3.61
C ASP A 172 14.81 -6.29 -4.34
N VAL A 173 14.87 -6.89 -5.54
CA VAL A 173 13.71 -7.27 -6.35
C VAL A 173 12.87 -8.33 -5.62
N ASP A 174 13.49 -9.42 -5.16
CA ASP A 174 12.81 -10.46 -4.39
C ASP A 174 12.19 -9.90 -3.09
N SER A 175 12.77 -8.83 -2.50
CA SER A 175 12.19 -8.15 -1.33
C SER A 175 10.84 -7.50 -1.64
N VAL A 176 10.73 -6.76 -2.75
CA VAL A 176 9.49 -6.04 -3.11
C VAL A 176 8.42 -6.98 -3.69
N LEU A 177 8.85 -8.05 -4.37
CA LEU A 177 7.94 -9.09 -4.87
C LEU A 177 7.32 -9.90 -3.72
N LYS A 178 8.06 -10.17 -2.63
CA LYS A 178 7.49 -10.83 -1.43
C LYS A 178 6.38 -10.00 -0.79
N THR A 179 6.56 -8.68 -0.67
CA THR A 179 5.55 -7.76 -0.11
C THR A 179 4.26 -7.70 -0.94
N THR A 180 4.21 -8.21 -2.18
CA THR A 180 2.97 -8.31 -2.97
C THR A 180 2.17 -9.61 -2.76
N LYS A 181 2.70 -10.62 -2.06
CA LYS A 181 2.04 -11.93 -1.95
C LYS A 181 1.16 -12.07 -0.71
N THR A 182 1.59 -11.51 0.43
CA THR A 182 0.89 -11.61 1.72
C THR A 182 -0.51 -10.99 1.74
N THR A 183 -0.87 -10.15 0.75
CA THR A 183 -2.16 -9.45 0.68
C THR A 183 -3.23 -10.20 -0.14
N ASN A 184 -2.87 -11.27 -0.86
CA ASN A 184 -3.76 -11.90 -1.86
C ASN A 184 -4.33 -13.28 -1.47
N GLU A 185 -4.04 -13.80 -0.27
CA GLU A 185 -4.44 -15.16 0.14
C GLU A 185 -5.60 -15.19 1.17
N ASN A 186 -6.21 -14.05 1.49
CA ASN A 186 -7.27 -13.92 2.52
C ASN A 186 -8.51 -13.12 2.04
N SER A 187 -9.03 -13.44 0.84
CA SER A 187 -10.25 -12.82 0.32
C SER A 187 -11.17 -13.81 -0.41
N ASP A 188 -11.45 -14.96 0.20
CA ASP A 188 -12.60 -15.81 -0.19
C ASP A 188 -13.08 -16.71 0.97
N GLN A 189 -13.86 -16.12 1.89
CA GLN A 189 -14.76 -16.89 2.76
C GLN A 189 -15.93 -16.03 3.25
N GLN A 190 -17.08 -16.25 2.65
CA GLN A 190 -18.32 -15.50 2.87
C GLN A 190 -19.02 -15.96 4.16
N PRO A 191 -19.33 -15.06 5.13
CA PRO A 191 -19.97 -15.46 6.39
C PRO A 191 -21.45 -15.79 6.17
N THR A 192 -21.79 -17.09 6.17
CA THR A 192 -23.17 -17.57 6.10
C THR A 192 -23.89 -17.39 7.45
N THR A 193 -24.73 -16.36 7.55
CA THR A 193 -25.47 -16.05 8.79
C THR A 193 -26.60 -17.04 9.03
N THR A 194 -26.47 -17.89 10.04
CA THR A 194 -27.49 -18.88 10.44
C THR A 194 -28.70 -18.21 11.11
N ALA A 195 -29.88 -18.36 10.53
CA ALA A 195 -31.15 -17.95 11.16
C ALA A 195 -31.95 -19.20 11.59
N VAL A 196 -32.05 -19.44 12.91
CA VAL A 196 -32.77 -20.59 13.47
C VAL A 196 -34.26 -20.28 13.58
N ASN A 197 -35.12 -21.19 13.12
CA ASN A 197 -36.48 -21.29 13.65
C ASN A 197 -37.01 -22.75 13.64
N LYS A 198 -37.86 -23.08 14.62
CA LYS A 198 -38.09 -24.47 15.06
C LYS A 198 -39.57 -24.74 15.34
N ARG A 199 -40.19 -25.70 14.66
CA ARG A 199 -41.43 -26.40 15.07
C ARG A 199 -41.65 -27.70 14.29
N GLN A 200 -42.29 -28.68 14.94
CA GLN A 200 -42.58 -30.03 14.41
C GLN A 200 -44.06 -30.17 14.06
N ARG A 201 -44.42 -31.01 13.07
CA ARG A 201 -45.55 -31.99 13.20
C ARG A 201 -45.68 -33.02 12.05
N THR A 202 -45.46 -34.29 12.41
CA THR A 202 -46.26 -35.49 12.05
C THR A 202 -47.02 -35.62 10.70
N SER A 203 -46.48 -36.48 9.82
CA SER A 203 -47.13 -37.64 9.15
C SER A 203 -48.63 -37.61 8.74
N ARG A 204 -48.91 -37.76 7.43
CA ARG A 204 -49.59 -38.93 6.81
C ARG A 204 -49.71 -38.84 5.26
N ASN A 205 -49.81 -40.01 4.61
CA ASN A 205 -50.47 -40.44 3.35
C ASN A 205 -50.93 -39.41 2.26
N ASN A 206 -51.07 -39.74 0.96
CA ASN A 206 -51.28 -41.06 0.32
C ASN A 206 -50.89 -41.13 -1.18
N ASN A 207 -50.59 -42.33 -1.66
CA ASN A 207 -50.82 -42.95 -2.99
C ASN A 207 -51.06 -42.10 -4.27
N ASN A 208 -50.16 -42.22 -5.25
CA ASN A 208 -50.33 -43.01 -6.52
C ASN A 208 -49.05 -42.85 -7.37
N SER A 209 -48.41 -43.87 -7.97
CA SER A 209 -48.90 -44.93 -8.88
C SER A 209 -49.32 -44.43 -10.27
N THR A 210 -48.35 -44.26 -11.19
CA THR A 210 -48.22 -45.12 -12.40
C THR A 210 -46.93 -44.88 -13.22
N ASN A 211 -46.38 -45.98 -13.75
CA ASN A 211 -45.89 -46.23 -15.13
C ASN A 211 -45.67 -45.05 -16.13
N ASN A 212 -44.72 -45.08 -17.07
CA ASN A 212 -43.51 -45.93 -17.30
C ASN A 212 -42.68 -45.34 -18.48
N ARG A 213 -41.45 -45.85 -18.73
CA ARG A 213 -40.64 -45.79 -20.00
C ARG A 213 -40.58 -44.46 -20.79
N SER A 214 -39.44 -43.81 -20.98
CA SER A 214 -38.26 -44.25 -21.78
C SER A 214 -38.55 -44.66 -23.23
N VAL A 215 -38.05 -43.89 -24.20
CA VAL A 215 -37.18 -44.38 -25.30
C VAL A 215 -36.49 -43.18 -26.00
N ARG A 216 -35.48 -43.48 -26.81
CA ARG A 216 -34.43 -42.61 -27.38
C ARG A 216 -34.65 -42.42 -28.90
N SER A 217 -33.93 -41.48 -29.53
CA SER A 217 -33.65 -41.40 -30.99
C SER A 217 -34.82 -40.91 -31.88
N SER A 218 -34.62 -40.44 -33.13
CA SER A 218 -33.46 -39.77 -33.77
C SER A 218 -33.84 -39.23 -35.17
N ALA A 219 -33.17 -38.14 -35.57
CA ALA A 219 -32.80 -37.76 -36.95
C ALA A 219 -33.87 -37.34 -38.00
N ARG A 220 -33.42 -36.40 -38.85
CA ARG A 220 -33.92 -35.94 -40.18
C ARG A 220 -35.30 -35.26 -40.22
N GLN A 221 -35.45 -34.03 -40.73
CA GLN A 221 -34.98 -33.36 -41.98
C GLN A 221 -35.97 -33.56 -43.15
N VAL A 222 -36.68 -32.47 -43.47
CA VAL A 222 -37.38 -32.21 -44.75
C VAL A 222 -37.07 -30.76 -45.14
N ILE A 223 -37.09 -30.44 -46.43
CA ILE A 223 -36.72 -29.14 -47.01
C ILE A 223 -37.90 -28.57 -47.81
N SER A 224 -38.12 -27.27 -47.68
CA SER A 224 -38.70 -26.35 -48.68
C SER A 224 -38.32 -24.92 -48.21
N GLU A 225 -37.84 -23.97 -49.01
CA GLU A 225 -38.36 -23.46 -50.31
C GLU A 225 -39.76 -22.81 -50.09
N SER A 226 -40.02 -21.57 -50.54
CA SER A 226 -39.28 -20.65 -51.44
C SER A 226 -39.62 -19.16 -51.17
N ASP A 227 -38.85 -18.23 -51.77
CA ASP A 227 -39.21 -16.90 -52.38
C ASP A 227 -40.08 -15.89 -51.57
N ASP A 228 -40.19 -14.57 -51.80
CA ASP A 228 -39.54 -13.49 -52.61
C ASP A 228 -39.95 -12.14 -51.89
N ASP A 229 -39.58 -10.89 -52.20
CA ASP A 229 -38.74 -10.14 -53.18
C ASP A 229 -38.37 -8.77 -52.51
N ASN A 230 -37.44 -7.99 -53.10
CA ASN A 230 -37.11 -6.57 -52.84
C ASN A 230 -36.64 -6.13 -51.43
#